data_AF-A0A1M7NXK9-F1
#
_entry.id   AF-A0A1M7NXK9-F1
#
_cell.length_a   1.000
_cell.length_b   1.000
_cell.length_c   1.000
_cell.angle_alpha   90.00
_cell.angle_beta   90.00
_cell.angle_gamma   90.00
#
_symmetry.space_group_name_H-M   'P 1'
#
loop_
_entity.id
_entity.type
_entity.pdbx_description
1 polymer ?
#
loop_
_entity_poly.entity_id
_entity_poly.type
_entity_poly.pdbx_seq_one_letter_code
_entity_poly.pdbx_strand_id
1 'polypeptide(L)'
;MTSDEIFEKLLEGIYSIDIGRFDYNYIPLKSDFTKAITNSIVNSCKALNLKYKLEFEFVFNDDVKEEFKKRGNFGYTDIVIYNKEGKDIAIEIDSSFKKWSFKKLDLLREQEFDSYWFVWKRKTPGRNIKWADPLEIGFDRQTVKICTYTFIADEEKLATTTCIKHSW
;
A
#
# COMPACT_ATOMS: atom_id res chain seq x y z
N MET A 1 2.00 -5.23 20.83
CA MET A 1 2.60 -4.27 19.88
C MET A 1 1.53 -3.30 19.42
N THR A 2 1.83 -2.01 19.46
CA THR A 2 1.01 -0.98 18.81
C THR A 2 0.98 -1.19 17.29
N SER A 3 0.00 -0.62 16.60
CA SER A 3 -0.08 -0.69 15.14
C SER A 3 1.15 -0.08 14.46
N ASP A 4 1.75 0.94 15.09
CA ASP A 4 2.96 1.59 14.59
C ASP A 4 4.17 0.66 14.69
N GLU A 5 4.33 -0.07 15.80
CA GLU A 5 5.38 -1.08 15.95
C GLU A 5 5.22 -2.23 14.96
N ILE A 6 3.98 -2.69 14.74
CA ILE A 6 3.67 -3.70 13.71
C ILE A 6 4.08 -3.14 12.35
N PHE A 7 3.67 -1.92 12.02
CA PHE A 7 3.94 -1.31 10.74
C PHE A 7 5.44 -1.12 10.47
N GLU A 8 6.23 -0.64 11.43
CA GLU A 8 7.68 -0.54 11.28
C GLU A 8 8.32 -1.91 10.99
N LYS A 9 7.83 -2.99 11.63
CA LYS A 9 8.27 -4.36 11.31
C LYS A 9 7.85 -4.82 9.91
N LEU A 10 6.69 -4.40 9.42
CA LEU A 10 6.32 -4.63 8.02
C LEU A 10 7.29 -3.88 7.09
N LEU A 11 7.62 -2.62 7.39
CA LEU A 11 8.53 -1.81 6.59
C LEU A 11 9.93 -2.43 6.48
N GLU A 12 10.47 -2.99 7.57
CA GLU A 12 11.75 -3.73 7.53
C GLU A 12 11.73 -4.84 6.47
N GLY A 13 10.67 -5.64 6.45
CA GLY A 13 10.49 -6.71 5.47
C GLY A 13 10.32 -6.16 4.05
N ILE A 14 9.57 -5.08 3.87
CA ILE A 14 9.29 -4.52 2.53
C ILE A 14 10.53 -3.79 1.98
N TYR A 15 11.35 -3.16 2.83
CA TYR A 15 12.65 -2.57 2.44
C TYR A 15 13.67 -3.61 1.98
N SER A 16 13.55 -4.84 2.46
CA SER A 16 14.39 -5.96 2.04
C SER A 16 13.93 -6.64 0.75
N ILE A 17 12.80 -6.21 0.16
CA ILE A 17 12.32 -6.80 -1.10
C ILE A 17 13.32 -6.53 -2.21
N ASP A 18 13.97 -7.61 -2.66
CA ASP A 18 14.68 -7.69 -3.92
C ASP A 18 13.77 -8.37 -4.94
N ILE A 19 13.16 -7.57 -5.81
CA ILE A 19 12.36 -8.11 -6.93
C ILE A 19 13.26 -8.60 -8.09
N GLY A 20 14.59 -8.52 -7.96
CA GLY A 20 15.57 -8.98 -8.94
C GLY A 20 16.27 -7.84 -9.69
N ARG A 21 17.06 -8.22 -10.70
CA ARG A 21 17.81 -7.27 -11.55
C ARG A 21 16.83 -6.60 -12.52
N PHE A 22 16.61 -5.30 -12.36
CA PHE A 22 15.90 -4.46 -13.32
C PHE A 22 16.91 -3.55 -14.00
N ASP A 23 16.85 -3.52 -15.32
CA ASP A 23 17.64 -2.63 -16.15
C ASP A 23 16.68 -1.81 -17.04
N TYR A 24 17.24 -1.03 -17.95
CA TYR A 24 16.44 -0.27 -18.91
C TYR A 24 15.49 -1.15 -19.77
N ASN A 25 15.83 -2.43 -19.97
CA ASN A 25 15.09 -3.38 -20.81
C ASN A 25 13.99 -4.11 -20.05
N TYR A 26 14.13 -4.29 -18.73
CA TYR A 26 13.15 -4.95 -17.89
C TYR A 26 12.78 -4.10 -16.67
N ILE A 27 11.58 -3.53 -16.72
CA ILE A 27 10.98 -2.78 -15.62
C ILE A 27 9.85 -3.65 -15.06
N PRO A 28 9.81 -3.92 -13.74
CA PRO A 28 8.80 -4.78 -13.15
C PRO A 28 7.42 -4.18 -13.37
N LEU A 29 6.44 -5.05 -13.59
CA LEU A 29 5.06 -4.62 -13.66
C LEU A 29 4.56 -4.28 -12.26
N LYS A 30 3.51 -3.46 -12.21
CA LYS A 30 2.77 -3.16 -10.98
C LYS A 30 2.40 -4.44 -10.21
N SER A 31 1.97 -5.47 -10.94
CA SER A 31 1.56 -6.77 -10.38
C SER A 31 2.71 -7.50 -9.67
N ASP A 32 3.94 -7.35 -10.16
CA ASP A 32 5.11 -7.98 -9.53
C ASP A 32 5.40 -7.30 -8.20
N PHE A 33 5.30 -5.97 -8.18
CA PHE A 33 5.41 -5.16 -6.97
C PHE A 33 4.31 -5.50 -5.95
N THR A 34 3.04 -5.49 -6.34
CA THR A 34 1.94 -5.74 -5.40
C THR A 34 2.07 -7.14 -4.80
N LYS A 35 2.41 -8.15 -5.62
CA LYS A 35 2.67 -9.52 -5.15
C LYS A 35 3.85 -9.60 -4.17
N ALA A 36 4.94 -8.91 -4.44
CA ALA A 36 6.11 -8.90 -3.56
C ALA A 36 5.79 -8.25 -2.20
N ILE A 37 5.08 -7.12 -2.18
CA ILE A 37 4.64 -6.47 -0.94
C ILE A 37 3.69 -7.39 -0.17
N THR A 38 2.68 -7.96 -0.82
CA THR A 38 1.73 -8.88 -0.17
C THR A 38 2.47 -10.03 0.50
N ASN A 39 3.43 -10.66 -0.20
CA ASN A 39 4.22 -11.75 0.36
C ASN A 39 5.08 -11.30 1.54
N SER A 40 5.70 -10.12 1.47
CA SER A 40 6.51 -9.58 2.55
C SER A 40 5.65 -9.33 3.80
N ILE A 41 4.49 -8.69 3.64
CA ILE A 41 3.54 -8.46 4.75
C ILE A 41 3.10 -9.79 5.38
N VAL A 42 2.71 -10.77 4.55
CA VAL A 42 2.30 -12.10 5.01
C VAL A 42 3.40 -12.78 5.80
N ASN A 43 4.65 -12.72 5.33
CA ASN A 43 5.79 -13.32 6.02
C ASN A 43 6.08 -12.62 7.35
N SER A 44 6.01 -11.29 7.39
CA SER A 44 6.15 -10.51 8.62
C SER A 44 5.06 -10.85 9.62
N CYS A 45 3.79 -10.96 9.19
CA CYS A 45 2.70 -11.40 10.07
C CYS A 45 2.95 -12.78 10.66
N LYS A 46 3.43 -13.75 9.85
CA LYS A 46 3.78 -15.10 10.35
C LYS A 46 4.92 -15.05 11.36
N ALA A 47 5.98 -14.29 11.08
CA ALA A 47 7.12 -14.14 11.98
C ALA A 47 6.73 -13.50 13.33
N LEU A 48 5.79 -12.56 13.30
CA LEU A 48 5.25 -11.89 14.48
C LEU A 48 4.08 -12.63 15.15
N ASN A 49 3.68 -13.80 14.62
CA ASN A 49 2.51 -14.56 15.07
C ASN A 49 1.20 -13.73 15.08
N LEU A 50 1.03 -12.86 14.08
CA LEU A 50 -0.17 -12.04 13.86
C LEU A 50 -1.15 -12.77 12.95
N LYS A 51 -2.44 -12.71 13.28
CA LYS A 51 -3.50 -13.16 12.37
C LYS A 51 -3.73 -12.09 11.30
N TYR A 52 -4.01 -12.53 10.08
CA TYR A 52 -4.31 -11.63 8.97
C TYR A 52 -5.34 -12.27 8.02
N LYS A 53 -5.98 -11.44 7.20
CA LYS A 53 -6.89 -11.85 6.12
C LYS A 53 -6.57 -11.05 4.86
N LEU A 54 -6.43 -11.75 3.74
CA LEU A 54 -6.32 -11.14 2.41
C LEU A 54 -7.73 -10.91 1.87
N GLU A 55 -7.87 -9.91 1.00
CA GLU A 55 -9.14 -9.56 0.34
C GLU A 55 -10.28 -9.51 1.36
N PHE A 56 -10.13 -8.60 2.33
CA PHE A 56 -11.11 -8.43 3.39
C PHE A 56 -12.33 -7.68 2.87
N GLU A 57 -13.47 -8.37 2.77
CA GLU A 57 -14.75 -7.74 2.44
C GLU A 57 -15.17 -6.78 3.56
N PHE A 58 -15.16 -5.50 3.24
CA PHE A 58 -15.60 -4.42 4.11
C PHE A 58 -17.07 -4.11 3.87
N VAL A 59 -17.81 -3.88 4.96
CA VAL A 59 -19.21 -3.53 4.91
C VAL A 59 -19.35 -2.02 4.79
N PHE A 60 -19.82 -1.57 3.62
CA PHE A 60 -20.22 -0.19 3.41
C PHE A 60 -21.64 0.06 3.93
N ASN A 61 -21.93 1.31 4.29
CA ASN A 61 -23.32 1.78 4.29
C ASN A 61 -23.87 1.77 2.85
N ASP A 62 -25.20 1.75 2.71
CA ASP A 62 -25.83 1.54 1.40
C ASP A 62 -25.52 2.65 0.39
N ASP A 63 -25.42 3.89 0.85
CA ASP A 63 -25.09 5.07 0.02
C ASP A 63 -23.70 4.95 -0.62
N VAL A 64 -22.69 4.58 0.17
CA VAL A 64 -21.31 4.38 -0.32
C VAL A 64 -21.24 3.13 -1.20
N LYS A 65 -21.98 2.07 -0.85
CA LYS A 65 -22.02 0.82 -1.62
C LYS A 65 -22.47 1.06 -3.05
N GLU A 66 -23.49 1.89 -3.27
CA GLU A 66 -23.94 2.26 -4.61
C GLU A 66 -22.88 3.04 -5.39
N GLU A 67 -22.17 3.95 -4.74
CA GLU A 67 -21.13 4.76 -5.37
C GLU A 67 -19.95 3.89 -5.85
N PHE A 68 -19.50 2.94 -5.03
CA PHE A 68 -18.43 1.99 -5.38
C PHE A 68 -18.90 0.98 -6.44
N LYS A 69 -20.14 0.48 -6.37
CA LYS A 69 -20.76 -0.39 -7.38
C LYS A 69 -20.75 0.23 -8.78
N LYS A 70 -21.13 1.51 -8.90
CA LYS A 70 -21.15 2.25 -10.18
C LYS A 70 -19.77 2.35 -10.84
N ARG A 71 -18.69 2.09 -10.10
CA ARG A 71 -17.30 2.25 -10.55
C ARG A 71 -16.57 0.93 -10.74
N GLY A 72 -17.25 -0.20 -10.56
CA GLY A 72 -16.67 -1.53 -10.74
C GLY A 72 -15.57 -1.88 -9.73
N ASN A 73 -15.48 -1.15 -8.61
CA ASN A 73 -14.46 -1.33 -7.60
C ASN A 73 -15.14 -1.81 -6.32
N PHE A 74 -14.99 -3.09 -5.99
CA PHE A 74 -15.76 -3.70 -4.91
C PHE A 74 -14.91 -3.82 -3.64
N GLY A 75 -15.53 -3.37 -2.55
CA GLY A 75 -15.42 -3.62 -1.09
C GLY A 75 -14.29 -4.38 -0.43
N TYR A 76 -13.26 -4.83 -1.12
CA TYR A 76 -12.20 -5.62 -0.52
C TYR A 76 -11.03 -4.71 -0.20
N THR A 77 -10.57 -4.72 1.04
CA THR A 77 -9.24 -4.20 1.38
C THR A 77 -8.22 -5.29 1.09
N ASP A 78 -7.05 -4.92 0.56
CA ASP A 78 -6.06 -5.92 0.15
C ASP A 78 -5.64 -6.83 1.32
N ILE A 79 -5.37 -6.24 2.50
CA ILE A 79 -5.00 -6.99 3.71
C ILE A 79 -5.60 -6.33 4.95
N VAL A 80 -6.10 -7.16 5.87
CA VAL A 80 -6.35 -6.78 7.28
C VAL A 80 -5.45 -7.60 8.20
N ILE A 81 -4.83 -6.95 9.17
CA ILE A 81 -4.05 -7.59 10.24
C ILE A 81 -4.79 -7.38 11.56
N TYR A 82 -5.06 -8.48 12.26
CA TYR A 82 -5.78 -8.45 13.53
C TYR A 82 -4.83 -8.14 14.67
N ASN A 83 -5.02 -6.98 15.33
CA ASN A 83 -4.19 -6.55 16.44
C ASN A 83 -4.92 -6.76 17.76
N LYS A 84 -4.39 -7.62 18.63
CA LYS A 84 -5.02 -7.88 19.94
C LYS A 84 -4.84 -6.76 20.95
N GLU A 85 -3.84 -5.90 20.76
CA GLU A 85 -3.44 -4.86 21.70
C GLU A 85 -3.84 -3.45 21.23
N GLY A 86 -4.59 -3.34 20.13
CA GLY A 86 -4.95 -2.06 19.53
C GLY A 86 -6.01 -2.21 18.45
N LYS A 87 -6.10 -1.21 17.58
CA LYS A 87 -6.97 -1.23 16.41
C LYS A 87 -6.46 -2.25 15.39
N ASP A 88 -7.39 -2.94 14.73
CA ASP A 88 -7.05 -3.75 13.57
C ASP A 88 -6.46 -2.87 12.46
N ILE A 89 -5.57 -3.43 11.66
CA ILE A 89 -4.82 -2.68 10.66
C ILE A 89 -5.37 -2.99 9.28
N ALA A 90 -5.78 -1.97 8.54
CA ALA A 90 -6.22 -2.07 7.16
C ALA A 90 -5.10 -1.59 6.21
N ILE A 91 -4.80 -2.38 5.18
CA ILE A 91 -3.74 -2.08 4.22
C ILE A 91 -4.26 -2.17 2.79
N GLU A 92 -4.04 -1.12 2.02
CA GLU A 92 -4.11 -1.14 0.56
C GLU A 92 -2.71 -1.20 -0.04
N ILE A 93 -2.56 -1.89 -1.16
CA ILE A 93 -1.33 -2.03 -1.93
C ILE A 93 -1.62 -1.58 -3.36
N ASP A 94 -1.21 -0.35 -3.64
CA ASP A 94 -1.22 0.37 -4.92
C ASP A 94 -2.31 -0.11 -5.91
N SER A 95 -3.39 0.65 -6.07
CA SER A 95 -4.41 0.40 -7.10
C SER A 95 -4.32 1.38 -8.26
N SER A 96 -4.83 1.00 -9.43
CA SER A 96 -5.01 1.94 -10.56
C SER A 96 -6.08 3.00 -10.25
N PHE A 97 -6.88 2.77 -9.21
CA PHE A 97 -8.01 3.59 -8.77
C PHE A 97 -7.68 4.29 -7.45
N LYS A 98 -6.58 5.05 -7.43
CA LYS A 98 -5.99 5.70 -6.25
C LYS A 98 -7.00 6.41 -5.34
N LYS A 99 -7.86 7.26 -5.91
CA LYS A 99 -8.92 7.98 -5.18
C LYS A 99 -9.85 7.04 -4.39
N TRP A 100 -10.13 5.85 -4.93
CA TRP A 100 -11.01 4.87 -4.29
C TRP A 100 -10.30 4.06 -3.22
N SER A 101 -9.02 3.75 -3.39
CA SER A 101 -8.19 3.20 -2.31
C SER A 101 -8.14 4.16 -1.11
N PHE A 102 -8.04 5.48 -1.34
CA PHE A 102 -8.16 6.46 -0.25
C PHE A 102 -9.48 6.33 0.50
N LYS A 103 -10.58 6.45 -0.25
CA LYS A 103 -11.91 6.54 0.33
C LYS A 103 -12.22 5.28 1.13
N LYS A 104 -11.73 4.13 0.66
CA LYS A 104 -11.81 2.86 1.40
C LYS A 104 -11.08 2.94 2.74
N LEU A 105 -9.81 3.36 2.73
CA LEU A 105 -9.00 3.49 3.94
C LEU A 105 -9.54 4.53 4.93
N ASP A 106 -10.11 5.63 4.42
CA ASP A 106 -10.74 6.67 5.23
C ASP A 106 -12.01 6.16 5.93
N LEU A 107 -12.84 5.38 5.22
CA LEU A 107 -14.02 4.73 5.79
C LEU A 107 -13.65 3.64 6.82
N LEU A 108 -12.58 2.87 6.56
CA LEU A 108 -12.07 1.88 7.53
C LEU A 108 -11.59 2.54 8.81
N ARG A 109 -10.96 3.72 8.71
CA ARG A 109 -10.57 4.52 9.87
C ARG A 109 -11.80 4.92 10.71
N GLU A 110 -12.89 5.34 10.08
CA GLU A 110 -14.16 5.63 10.77
C GLU A 110 -14.73 4.40 11.50
N GLN A 111 -14.34 3.19 11.07
CA GLN A 111 -14.68 1.93 11.72
C GLN A 111 -13.58 1.43 12.68
N GLU A 112 -12.76 2.34 13.20
CA GLU A 112 -11.73 2.06 14.19
C GLU A 112 -10.60 1.13 13.70
N PHE A 113 -10.27 1.17 12.41
CA PHE A 113 -9.04 0.58 11.88
C PHE A 113 -7.89 1.61 11.83
N ASP A 114 -6.66 1.14 12.02
CA ASP A 114 -5.48 1.90 11.60
C ASP A 114 -5.19 1.62 10.12
N SER A 115 -5.27 2.67 9.30
CA SER A 115 -5.26 2.55 7.84
C SER A 115 -3.92 2.95 7.22
N TYR A 116 -3.37 2.06 6.39
CA TYR A 116 -2.09 2.23 5.72
C TYR A 116 -2.21 1.99 4.21
N TRP A 117 -1.42 2.74 3.44
CA TRP A 117 -1.39 2.63 1.99
C TRP A 117 0.03 2.51 1.46
N PHE A 118 0.32 1.41 0.76
CA PHE A 118 1.53 1.26 -0.01
C PHE A 118 1.32 1.72 -1.44
N VAL A 119 2.14 2.65 -1.91
CA VAL A 119 2.00 3.25 -3.24
C VAL A 119 3.27 3.00 -4.06
N TRP A 120 3.10 2.41 -5.25
CA TRP A 120 4.20 2.11 -6.17
C TRP A 120 4.53 3.31 -7.06
N LYS A 121 5.66 3.98 -6.84
CA LYS A 121 6.14 5.08 -7.68
C LYS A 121 7.12 4.60 -8.75
N ARG A 122 6.67 4.52 -10.00
CA ARG A 122 7.56 4.32 -11.15
C ARG A 122 8.25 5.63 -11.51
N LYS A 123 9.58 5.67 -11.39
CA LYS A 123 10.42 6.74 -11.92
C LYS A 123 11.40 6.13 -12.92
N THR A 124 11.18 6.39 -14.21
CA THR A 124 12.06 5.91 -15.29
C THR A 124 12.75 7.13 -15.92
N PRO A 125 14.08 7.18 -16.03
CA PRO A 125 14.79 8.26 -16.73
C PRO A 125 14.20 8.45 -18.14
N GLY A 126 14.06 9.71 -18.58
CA GLY A 126 13.53 10.04 -19.91
C GLY A 126 12.00 9.96 -20.07
N ARG A 127 11.23 9.45 -19.09
CA ARG A 127 9.76 9.48 -19.10
C ARG A 127 9.21 10.17 -17.85
N ASN A 128 8.78 11.42 -18.02
CA ASN A 128 8.00 12.14 -17.01
C ASN A 128 6.57 11.55 -16.95
N ILE A 129 6.39 10.47 -16.19
CA ILE A 129 5.06 10.06 -15.78
C ILE A 129 4.59 11.08 -14.75
N LYS A 130 3.65 11.96 -15.12
CA LYS A 130 2.98 12.85 -14.17
C LYS A 130 2.27 11.99 -13.13
N TRP A 131 2.88 11.90 -11.96
CA TRP A 131 2.25 11.37 -10.77
C TRP A 131 1.17 12.37 -10.35
N ALA A 132 -0.08 11.93 -10.22
CA ALA A 132 -1.02 12.66 -9.39
C ALA A 132 -0.46 12.59 -7.97
N ASP A 133 -0.01 13.72 -7.43
CA ASP A 133 0.43 13.79 -6.04
C ASP A 133 -0.74 13.32 -5.17
N PRO A 134 -0.56 12.44 -4.17
CA PRO A 134 -1.61 12.12 -3.20
C PRO A 134 -2.32 13.37 -2.65
N LEU A 135 -1.61 14.48 -2.49
CA LEU A 135 -2.19 15.77 -2.09
C LEU A 135 -3.08 16.40 -3.18
N GLU A 136 -2.74 16.24 -4.46
CA GLU A 136 -3.55 16.73 -5.59
C GLU A 136 -4.86 15.94 -5.78
N ILE A 137 -4.93 14.71 -5.25
CA ILE A 137 -6.15 13.87 -5.26
C ILE A 137 -6.96 13.96 -3.95
N GLY A 138 -6.63 14.91 -3.07
CA GLY A 138 -7.40 15.23 -1.86
C GLY A 138 -7.13 14.29 -0.67
N PHE A 139 -5.98 13.63 -0.62
CA PHE A 139 -5.61 12.79 0.52
C PHE A 139 -5.18 13.66 1.69
N ASP A 140 -5.82 13.47 2.84
CA ASP A 140 -5.33 13.97 4.11
C ASP A 140 -4.31 12.99 4.69
N ARG A 141 -3.07 13.44 4.85
CA ARG A 141 -1.97 12.64 5.40
C ARG A 141 -2.10 12.39 6.90
N GLN A 142 -2.99 13.12 7.59
CA GLN A 142 -3.28 12.90 9.00
C GLN A 142 -4.16 11.66 9.23
N THR A 143 -4.85 11.16 8.20
CA THR A 143 -5.87 10.11 8.34
C THR A 143 -5.44 8.76 7.79
N VAL A 144 -4.60 8.74 6.76
CA VAL A 144 -4.07 7.53 6.13
C VAL A 144 -2.55 7.62 6.04
N LYS A 145 -1.86 6.61 6.59
CA LYS A 145 -0.39 6.56 6.54
C LYS A 145 0.08 6.03 5.18
N ILE A 146 0.74 6.89 4.38
CA ILE A 146 1.17 6.55 3.01
C ILE A 146 2.66 6.20 2.99
N CYS A 147 2.98 5.01 2.50
CA CYS A 147 4.34 4.59 2.20
C CYS A 147 4.58 4.53 0.69
N THR A 148 5.50 5.36 0.20
CA THR A 148 5.85 5.41 -1.22
C THR A 148 7.11 4.63 -1.49
N TYR A 149 7.02 3.62 -2.36
CA TYR A 149 8.18 2.88 -2.85
C TYR A 149 8.54 3.37 -4.25
N THR A 150 9.73 3.95 -4.39
CA THR A 150 10.24 4.40 -5.69
C THR A 150 11.30 3.44 -6.19
N PHE A 151 11.08 2.93 -7.41
CA PHE A 151 12.13 2.22 -8.16
C PHE A 151 12.77 3.20 -9.12
N ILE A 152 14.10 3.32 -9.04
CA ILE A 152 14.91 4.11 -9.95
C ILE A 152 15.73 3.10 -10.76
N ALA A 153 15.43 2.97 -12.06
CA ALA A 153 16.33 2.30 -13.00
C ALA A 153 17.30 3.36 -13.53
N ASP A 154 18.60 3.18 -13.35
CA ASP A 154 19.64 4.05 -13.91
C ASP A 154 20.40 3.28 -15.01
N GLU A 155 20.83 3.95 -16.08
CA GLU A 155 21.52 3.31 -17.20
C GLU A 155 22.92 2.79 -16.81
N GLU A 156 23.50 3.32 -15.74
CA GLU A 156 24.87 2.97 -15.29
C GLU A 156 24.93 2.25 -13.93
N LYS A 157 23.81 2.11 -13.20
CA LYS A 157 23.79 1.50 -11.86
C LYS A 157 22.57 0.61 -11.65
N LEU A 158 22.82 -0.54 -11.01
CA LEU A 158 21.81 -1.43 -10.40
C LEU A 158 20.64 -0.60 -9.87
N ALA A 159 19.42 -0.94 -10.30
CA ALA A 159 18.22 -0.25 -9.85
C ALA A 159 18.19 -0.19 -8.32
N THR A 160 18.22 1.01 -7.77
CA THR A 160 18.14 1.21 -6.32
C THR A 160 16.69 1.43 -5.93
N THR A 161 16.18 0.57 -5.05
CA THR A 161 14.92 0.82 -4.35
C THR A 161 15.18 1.89 -3.31
N THR A 162 14.46 3.00 -3.38
CA THR A 162 14.41 3.98 -2.30
C THR A 162 12.97 4.07 -1.85
N CYS A 163 12.67 3.52 -0.68
CA CYS A 163 11.45 3.92 -0.01
C CYS A 163 11.70 5.26 0.65
N ILE A 164 10.87 6.23 0.27
CA ILE A 164 10.85 7.51 0.94
C ILE A 164 9.77 7.38 2.00
N LYS A 165 10.19 7.28 3.26
CA LYS A 165 9.29 7.47 4.40
C LYS A 165 8.85 8.94 4.36
N HIS A 166 7.63 9.18 3.88
CA HIS A 166 6.98 10.46 4.16
C HIS A 166 6.54 10.38 5.62
N SER A 167 7.41 10.88 6.48
CA SER A 167 7.14 10.99 7.90
C SER A 167 6.41 12.31 8.12
N TRP A 168 5.21 12.20 8.70
CA TRP A 168 4.38 13.24 9.34
C TRP A 168 3.68 14.23 8.41
#